data_AF-A0A7C5HCA8-F1
#
_entry.id   AF-A0A7C5HCA8-F1
#
_cell.length_a   1.000
_cell.length_b   1.000
_cell.length_c   1.000
_cell.angle_alpha   90.00
_cell.angle_beta   90.00
_cell.angle_gamma   90.00
#
_symmetry.space_group_name_H-M   'P 1'
#
loop_
_entity.id
_entity.type
_entity.pdbx_description
1 polymer ?
#
loop_
_entity_poly.entity_id
_entity_poly.type
_entity_poly.pdbx_seq_one_letter_code
_entity_poly.pdbx_strand_id
1 'polypeptide(L)'
;KLGLQNVTQEKDLNLFKHLLGMLQGLRVDYTVFFRTLSHYDGDRTALLKLGLYHKPMNDWLDSYDERLQEDTWSTAQRQASMLKTNPKYVLKNYMLQEAIDAAEEGEFKLIDDLFTIAQDPYAEHPEFERWAGVTPDVFKNEKLSCSS
;
A
#
# COMPACT_ATOMS: atom_id res chain seq x y z
N LYS A 1 9.67 -4.89 -1.28
CA LYS A 1 8.80 -3.73 -0.96
C LYS A 1 9.43 -2.37 -1.31
N LEU A 2 10.65 -2.05 -0.88
CA LEU A 2 11.30 -0.76 -1.19
C LEU A 2 12.07 -0.72 -2.52
N GLY A 3 12.19 -1.86 -3.22
CA GLY A 3 12.90 -1.92 -4.51
C GLY A 3 14.40 -1.66 -4.41
N LEU A 4 15.02 -1.98 -3.26
CA LEU A 4 16.46 -1.81 -3.04
C LEU A 4 17.24 -3.09 -3.37
N GLN A 5 18.43 -2.93 -3.94
CA GLN A 5 19.42 -3.98 -4.15
C GLN A 5 20.52 -3.93 -3.07
N ASN A 6 21.30 -5.01 -2.96
CA ASN A 6 22.52 -5.07 -2.12
C ASN A 6 22.32 -4.55 -0.69
N VAL A 7 21.22 -4.94 -0.05
CA VAL A 7 20.79 -4.41 1.25
C VAL A 7 21.89 -4.58 2.30
N THR A 8 22.28 -3.48 2.93
CA THR A 8 23.27 -3.40 4.01
C THR A 8 22.57 -3.26 5.37
N GLN A 9 23.10 -3.86 6.43
CA GLN A 9 22.34 -3.99 7.69
C GLN A 9 22.11 -2.67 8.45
N GLU A 10 22.96 -1.64 8.30
CA GLU A 10 22.85 -0.42 9.12
C GLU A 10 22.05 0.70 8.44
N LYS A 11 22.48 1.13 7.24
CA LYS A 11 21.82 2.22 6.50
C LYS A 11 20.37 1.89 6.16
N ASP A 12 20.13 0.69 5.63
CA ASP A 12 18.79 0.30 5.19
C ASP A 12 17.84 0.06 6.38
N LEU A 13 18.38 -0.38 7.53
CA LEU A 13 17.61 -0.48 8.76
C LEU A 13 17.18 0.90 9.27
N ASN A 14 18.06 1.90 9.22
CA ASN A 14 17.72 3.26 9.63
C ASN A 14 16.68 3.89 8.69
N LEU A 15 16.84 3.69 7.39
CA LEU A 15 15.86 4.11 6.38
C LEU A 15 14.48 3.46 6.62
N PHE A 16 14.46 2.17 6.95
CA PHE A 16 13.22 1.44 7.26
C PHE A 16 12.60 1.88 8.59
N LYS A 17 13.38 2.14 9.63
CA LYS A 17 12.86 2.69 10.90
C LYS A 17 12.26 4.08 10.71
N HIS A 18 12.93 4.94 9.94
CA HIS A 18 12.43 6.26 9.59
C HIS A 18 11.09 6.15 8.83
N LEU A 19 11.01 5.22 7.87
CA LEU A 19 9.76 4.92 7.15
C LEU A 19 8.62 4.59 8.13
N LEU A 20 8.83 3.63 9.02
CA LEU A 20 7.78 3.19 9.96
C LEU A 20 7.30 4.33 10.85
N GLY A 21 8.23 5.14 11.39
CA GLY A 21 7.90 6.31 12.19
C GLY A 21 7.12 7.37 11.40
N MET A 22 7.52 7.61 10.15
CA MET A 22 6.85 8.55 9.25
C MET A 22 5.43 8.09 8.90
N LEU A 23 5.23 6.83 8.49
CA LEU A 23 3.90 6.28 8.19
C LEU A 23 2.99 6.29 9.41
N GLN A 24 3.51 5.95 10.60
CA GLN A 24 2.76 5.99 11.85
C GLN A 24 2.34 7.43 12.19
N GLY A 25 3.28 8.38 12.14
CA GLY A 25 3.03 9.78 12.48
C GLY A 25 2.03 10.45 11.53
N LEU A 26 2.07 10.11 10.24
CA LEU A 26 1.15 10.60 9.22
C LEU A 26 -0.15 9.78 9.12
N ARG A 27 -0.25 8.65 9.83
CA ARG A 27 -1.36 7.68 9.76
C ARG A 27 -1.66 7.20 8.33
N VAL A 28 -0.61 6.96 7.56
CA VAL A 28 -0.73 6.51 6.16
C VAL A 28 -0.92 4.99 6.12
N ASP A 29 -1.84 4.52 5.28
CA ASP A 29 -2.06 3.09 5.03
C ASP A 29 -0.83 2.47 4.35
N TYR A 30 -0.32 1.39 4.93
CA TYR A 30 0.89 0.72 4.47
C TYR A 30 0.77 0.18 3.04
N THR A 31 -0.36 -0.44 2.70
CA THR A 31 -0.58 -1.04 1.37
C THR A 31 -0.63 0.05 0.32
N VAL A 32 -1.41 1.11 0.59
CA VAL A 32 -1.53 2.26 -0.31
C VAL A 32 -0.17 2.95 -0.48
N PHE A 33 0.59 3.15 0.59
CA PHE A 33 1.92 3.74 0.51
C PHE A 33 2.86 2.92 -0.36
N PHE A 34 3.04 1.63 -0.07
CA PHE A 34 3.96 0.78 -0.82
C PHE A 34 3.52 0.62 -2.28
N ARG A 35 2.21 0.56 -2.55
CA ARG A 35 1.72 0.53 -3.92
C ARG A 35 2.05 1.83 -4.65
N THR A 36 1.75 2.98 -4.04
CA THR A 36 2.07 4.31 -4.61
C THR A 36 3.57 4.48 -4.85
N LEU A 37 4.41 4.07 -3.90
CA LEU A 37 5.87 4.08 -4.02
C LEU A 37 6.36 3.23 -5.19
N SER A 38 5.64 2.16 -5.54
CA SER A 38 6.00 1.28 -6.66
C SER A 38 5.91 1.97 -8.03
N HIS A 39 5.25 3.13 -8.11
CA HIS A 39 5.17 3.96 -9.31
C HIS A 39 6.04 5.22 -9.23
N TYR A 40 6.76 5.42 -8.12
CA TYR A 40 7.61 6.58 -7.94
C TYR A 40 8.73 6.61 -8.98
N ASP A 41 8.99 7.79 -9.55
CA ASP A 41 10.00 8.05 -10.57
C ASP A 41 10.83 9.32 -10.28
N GLY A 42 10.60 9.93 -9.12
CA GLY A 42 11.11 11.24 -8.74
C GLY A 42 10.00 12.27 -8.51
N ASP A 43 8.82 12.09 -9.11
CA ASP A 43 7.66 12.92 -8.79
C ASP A 43 7.03 12.50 -7.44
N ARG A 44 7.10 13.41 -6.47
CA ARG A 44 6.62 13.20 -5.11
C ARG A 44 5.11 13.43 -4.97
N THR A 45 4.44 13.97 -5.99
CA THR A 45 3.05 14.44 -5.91
C THR A 45 2.08 13.38 -5.39
N ALA A 46 2.13 12.16 -5.93
CA ALA A 46 1.23 11.08 -5.52
C ALA A 46 1.47 10.63 -4.08
N LEU A 47 2.74 10.54 -3.66
CA LEU A 47 3.12 10.15 -2.31
C LEU A 47 2.69 11.21 -1.29
N LEU A 48 2.97 12.48 -1.57
CA LEU A 48 2.63 13.59 -0.65
C LEU A 48 1.13 13.71 -0.42
N LYS A 49 0.29 13.40 -1.43
CA LYS A 49 -1.18 13.36 -1.29
C LYS A 49 -1.68 12.33 -0.28
N LEU A 50 -0.87 11.35 0.12
CA LEU A 50 -1.26 10.33 1.10
C LEU A 50 -1.33 10.87 2.53
N GLY A 51 -0.65 11.98 2.82
CA GLY A 51 -0.57 12.57 4.17
C GLY A 51 -0.91 14.05 4.17
N LEU A 52 -1.48 14.53 5.28
CA LEU A 52 -1.82 15.95 5.45
C LEU A 52 -0.59 16.86 5.57
N TYR A 53 0.52 16.33 6.08
CA TYR A 53 1.77 17.05 6.28
C TYR A 53 2.87 16.47 5.41
N HIS A 54 3.52 17.31 4.60
CA HIS A 54 4.49 16.86 3.61
C HIS A 54 5.91 16.72 4.15
N LYS A 55 6.30 17.50 5.17
CA LYS A 55 7.70 17.56 5.62
C LYS A 55 8.28 16.19 6.01
N PRO A 56 7.64 15.38 6.88
CA PRO A 56 8.23 14.09 7.27
C PRO A 56 8.41 13.13 6.08
N MET A 57 7.50 13.18 5.11
CA MET A 57 7.59 12.33 3.92
C MET A 57 8.66 12.84 2.94
N ASN A 58 8.81 14.15 2.78
CA ASN A 58 9.92 14.71 2.00
C ASN A 58 11.27 14.34 2.62
N ASP A 59 11.44 14.51 3.93
CA ASP A 59 12.69 14.16 4.62
C ASP A 59 13.04 12.67 4.41
N TRP A 60 12.04 11.79 4.43
CA TRP A 60 12.24 10.36 4.13
C TRP A 60 12.54 10.11 2.65
N LEU A 61 11.84 10.78 1.73
CA LEU A 61 12.06 10.65 0.29
C LEU A 61 13.45 11.14 -0.12
N ASP A 62 13.97 12.18 0.50
CA ASP A 62 15.36 12.63 0.31
C ASP A 62 16.34 11.50 0.65
N SER A 63 16.16 10.86 1.82
CA SER A 63 17.00 9.73 2.25
C SER A 63 16.85 8.51 1.32
N TYR A 64 15.64 8.27 0.82
CA TYR A 64 15.36 7.18 -0.10
C TYR A 64 15.99 7.43 -1.47
N ASP A 65 15.87 8.64 -2.01
CA ASP A 65 16.46 9.06 -3.29
C ASP A 65 17.98 8.94 -3.27
N GLU A 66 18.62 9.37 -2.17
CA GLU A 66 20.06 9.19 -1.95
C GLU A 66 20.45 7.72 -1.95
N ARG A 67 19.70 6.86 -1.24
CA ARG A 67 19.97 5.43 -1.17
C ARG A 67 19.82 4.74 -2.53
N LEU A 68 18.91 5.19 -3.38
CA LEU A 68 18.73 4.65 -4.72
C LEU A 68 19.93 4.91 -5.63
N GLN A 69 20.72 5.96 -5.39
CA GLN A 69 21.94 6.22 -6.16
C GLN A 69 23.02 5.16 -5.92
N GLU A 70 22.93 4.39 -4.84
CA GLU A 70 23.85 3.28 -4.55
C GLU A 70 23.46 1.99 -5.30
N ASP A 71 22.27 1.93 -5.90
CA ASP A 71 21.79 0.78 -6.68
C ASP A 71 22.06 0.94 -8.18
N THR A 72 22.06 -0.16 -8.91
CA THR A 72 22.30 -0.17 -10.37
C THR A 72 21.02 -0.33 -11.19
N TRP A 73 19.88 -0.60 -10.54
CA TRP A 73 18.58 -0.68 -11.20
C TRP A 73 18.15 0.66 -11.78
N SER A 74 17.63 0.62 -13.00
CA SER A 74 16.86 1.73 -13.54
C SER A 74 15.53 1.89 -12.81
N THR A 75 14.92 3.08 -12.91
CA THR A 75 13.57 3.34 -12.38
C THR A 75 12.57 2.28 -12.82
N ALA A 76 12.56 1.89 -14.10
CA ALA A 76 11.65 0.89 -14.63
C ALA A 76 11.88 -0.51 -14.02
N GLN A 77 13.13 -0.92 -13.82
CA GLN A 77 13.46 -2.20 -13.18
C GLN A 77 12.99 -2.23 -11.73
N ARG A 78 13.25 -1.15 -10.99
CA ARG A 78 12.79 -0.98 -9.61
C ARG A 78 11.27 -1.05 -9.52
N GLN A 79 10.56 -0.25 -10.31
CA GLN A 79 9.10 -0.22 -10.33
C GLN A 79 8.51 -1.60 -10.64
N ALA A 80 9.01 -2.28 -11.67
CA ALA A 80 8.59 -3.63 -12.02
C ALA A 80 8.82 -4.64 -10.88
N SER A 81 9.95 -4.54 -10.16
CA SER A 81 10.21 -5.38 -8.99
C SER A 81 9.27 -5.06 -7.82
N MET A 82 8.95 -3.78 -7.62
CA MET A 82 8.08 -3.35 -6.53
C MET A 82 6.63 -3.75 -6.77
N LEU A 83 6.10 -3.57 -7.99
CA LEU A 83 4.73 -3.96 -8.35
C LEU A 83 4.46 -5.46 -8.15
N LYS A 84 5.49 -6.31 -8.32
CA LYS A 84 5.40 -7.75 -8.07
C LYS A 84 5.36 -8.13 -6.58
N THR A 85 5.72 -7.22 -5.68
CA THR A 85 5.85 -7.50 -4.23
C THR A 85 5.00 -6.60 -3.35
N ASN A 86 4.45 -5.53 -3.91
CA ASN A 86 3.56 -4.58 -3.25
C ASN A 86 2.15 -4.74 -3.85
N PRO A 87 1.25 -5.44 -3.15
CA PRO A 87 -0.10 -5.66 -3.66
C PRO A 87 -0.84 -4.33 -3.78
N LYS A 88 -1.73 -4.24 -4.77
CA LYS A 88 -2.72 -3.18 -4.89
C LYS A 88 -3.90 -3.41 -3.95
N TYR A 89 -4.26 -4.68 -3.75
CA TYR A 89 -5.41 -5.10 -2.96
C TYR A 89 -5.01 -5.87 -1.70
N VAL A 90 -5.67 -5.57 -0.60
CA VAL A 90 -5.65 -6.37 0.64
C VAL A 90 -7.08 -6.51 1.09
N LEU A 91 -7.53 -7.74 1.34
CA LEU A 91 -8.86 -7.98 1.89
C LEU A 91 -8.93 -7.41 3.31
N LYS A 92 -9.67 -6.32 3.45
CA LYS A 92 -9.90 -5.63 4.72
C LYS A 92 -11.22 -6.09 5.31
N ASN A 93 -11.34 -6.04 6.63
CA ASN A 93 -12.51 -6.53 7.35
C ASN A 93 -13.84 -5.96 6.83
N TYR A 94 -13.88 -4.65 6.53
CA TYR A 94 -15.10 -4.02 6.01
C TYR A 94 -15.52 -4.56 4.63
N MET A 95 -14.56 -4.95 3.79
CA MET A 95 -14.86 -5.54 2.48
C MET A 95 -15.59 -6.87 2.67
N LEU A 96 -15.12 -7.68 3.63
CA LEU A 96 -15.75 -8.94 3.98
C LEU A 96 -17.15 -8.71 4.58
N GLN A 97 -17.31 -7.69 5.43
CA GLN A 97 -18.62 -7.33 5.99
C GLN A 97 -19.61 -6.91 4.88
N GLU A 98 -19.21 -6.01 3.98
CA GLU A 98 -20.05 -5.60 2.84
C GLU A 98 -20.48 -6.80 1.98
N ALA A 99 -19.57 -7.76 1.77
CA ALA A 99 -19.87 -8.97 1.01
C ALA A 99 -20.81 -9.93 1.75
N ILE A 100 -20.71 -10.04 3.08
CA ILE A 100 -21.62 -10.82 3.91
C ILE A 100 -23.02 -10.22 3.87
N ASP A 101 -23.14 -8.91 4.09
CA ASP A 101 -24.42 -8.21 4.13
C ASP A 101 -25.17 -8.37 2.79
N ALA A 102 -24.47 -8.22 1.66
CA ALA A 102 -25.06 -8.45 0.34
C ALA A 102 -25.50 -9.92 0.13
N ALA A 103 -24.71 -10.88 0.59
CA ALA A 103 -25.04 -12.29 0.45
C ALA A 103 -26.26 -12.71 1.28
N GLU A 104 -26.49 -12.08 2.44
CA GLU A 104 -27.72 -12.28 3.24
C GLU A 104 -28.98 -11.80 2.51
N GLU A 105 -28.84 -10.81 1.62
CA GLU A 105 -29.90 -10.34 0.71
C GLU A 105 -30.00 -11.18 -0.59
N GLY A 106 -29.14 -12.17 -0.76
CA GLY A 106 -29.09 -13.05 -1.94
C GLY A 106 -28.18 -12.55 -3.08
N GLU A 107 -27.41 -11.49 -2.86
CA GLU A 107 -26.51 -10.88 -3.84
C GLU A 107 -25.04 -11.33 -3.63
N PHE A 108 -24.58 -12.28 -4.45
CA PHE A 108 -23.27 -12.91 -4.28
C PHE A 108 -22.12 -12.25 -5.07
N LYS A 109 -22.43 -11.24 -5.90
CA LYS A 109 -21.43 -10.59 -6.79
C LYS A 109 -20.22 -10.06 -6.01
N LEU A 110 -20.43 -9.52 -4.80
CA LEU A 110 -19.34 -8.98 -3.99
C LEU A 110 -18.34 -10.07 -3.57
N ILE A 111 -18.82 -11.28 -3.29
CA ILE A 111 -17.93 -12.40 -2.95
C ILE A 111 -17.05 -12.76 -4.15
N ASP A 112 -17.64 -12.83 -5.35
CA ASP A 112 -16.90 -13.14 -6.58
C ASP A 112 -15.86 -12.04 -6.91
N ASP A 113 -16.23 -10.76 -6.75
CA ASP A 113 -15.33 -9.62 -6.93
C ASP A 113 -14.13 -9.71 -5.96
N LEU A 114 -14.39 -9.95 -4.66
CA LEU A 114 -13.35 -10.06 -3.64
C LEU A 114 -12.46 -11.29 -3.83
N PHE A 115 -13.04 -12.40 -4.27
CA PHE A 115 -12.28 -13.60 -4.60
C PHE A 115 -11.33 -13.35 -5.76
N THR A 116 -11.79 -12.65 -6.80
CA THR A 116 -10.97 -12.29 -7.98
C THR A 116 -9.75 -11.47 -7.59
N ILE A 117 -9.93 -10.39 -6.82
CA ILE A 117 -8.79 -9.58 -6.37
C ILE A 117 -7.86 -10.34 -5.41
N ALA A 118 -8.38 -11.30 -4.63
CA ALA A 118 -7.56 -12.09 -3.72
C ALA A 118 -6.68 -13.11 -4.44
N GLN A 119 -7.10 -13.58 -5.62
CA GLN A 119 -6.31 -14.49 -6.46
C GLN A 119 -5.10 -13.82 -7.10
N ASP A 120 -5.24 -12.55 -7.50
CA ASP A 120 -4.13 -11.76 -8.03
C ASP A 120 -4.12 -10.33 -7.46
N PRO A 121 -3.67 -10.16 -6.19
CA PRO A 121 -3.75 -8.89 -5.49
C PRO A 121 -2.72 -7.86 -5.98
N TYR A 122 -1.82 -8.25 -6.89
CA TYR A 122 -0.76 -7.39 -7.43
C TYR A 122 -1.14 -6.75 -8.77
N ALA A 123 -2.06 -7.38 -9.51
CA ALA A 123 -2.62 -6.86 -10.76
C ALA A 123 -3.40 -5.55 -10.54
N GLU A 124 -3.61 -4.83 -11.64
CA GLU A 124 -4.24 -3.50 -11.62
C GLU A 124 -5.77 -3.53 -11.49
N HIS A 125 -6.44 -4.60 -11.94
CA HIS A 125 -7.90 -4.77 -11.96
C HIS A 125 -8.72 -3.47 -11.98
N PRO A 126 -8.80 -2.74 -13.10
CA PRO A 126 -9.47 -1.43 -13.18
C PRO A 126 -10.93 -1.44 -12.70
N GLU A 127 -11.63 -2.55 -12.88
CA GLU A 127 -13.02 -2.76 -12.42
C GLU A 127 -13.16 -2.80 -10.89
N PHE A 128 -12.06 -3.00 -10.16
CA PHE A 128 -12.03 -3.15 -8.69
C PHE A 128 -11.33 -2.00 -7.98
N GLU A 129 -11.10 -0.86 -8.64
CA GLU A 129 -10.38 0.30 -8.08
C GLU A 129 -10.95 0.76 -6.72
N ARG A 130 -12.26 0.60 -6.48
CA ARG A 130 -12.87 0.92 -5.18
C ARG A 130 -12.23 0.20 -3.99
N TRP A 131 -11.62 -0.96 -4.22
CA TRP A 131 -11.00 -1.79 -3.19
C TRP A 131 -9.51 -1.51 -2.98
N ALA A 132 -8.88 -0.69 -3.83
CA ALA A 132 -7.46 -0.36 -3.73
C ALA A 132 -7.15 0.69 -2.64
N GLY A 133 -8.19 1.37 -2.14
CA GLY A 133 -8.08 2.50 -1.22
C GLY A 133 -7.86 2.14 0.25
N VAL A 134 -7.75 3.19 1.08
CA VAL A 134 -7.73 3.08 2.54
C VAL A 134 -9.07 2.54 3.05
N THR A 135 -9.10 1.99 4.27
CA THR A 135 -10.39 1.71 4.94
C THR A 135 -11.17 3.02 5.08
N PRO A 136 -12.41 3.11 4.57
CA PRO A 136 -13.25 4.29 4.74
C PRO A 136 -13.46 4.60 6.23
N ASP A 137 -13.58 5.89 6.56
CA ASP A 137 -13.66 6.34 7.97
C ASP A 137 -14.84 5.72 8.72
N VAL A 138 -15.96 5.49 8.04
CA VAL A 138 -17.15 4.85 8.60
C VAL A 138 -16.86 3.45 9.16
N PHE A 139 -15.88 2.75 8.59
CA PHE A 139 -15.54 1.37 8.94
C PHE A 139 -14.31 1.23 9.86
N LYS A 140 -13.60 2.32 10.18
CA LYS A 140 -12.34 2.25 10.96
C LYS A 140 -12.51 1.74 12.40
N ASN A 141 -13.74 1.72 12.93
CA ASN A 141 -14.05 1.24 14.27
C ASN A 141 -14.95 0.00 14.29
N GLU A 142 -15.27 -0.57 13.13
CA GLU A 142 -16.07 -1.78 13.06
C GLU A 142 -15.17 -2.99 13.34
N LYS A 143 -15.28 -3.51 14.56
CA LYS A 143 -14.75 -4.82 14.88
C LYS A 143 -15.73 -5.85 14.36
N LEU A 144 -15.30 -6.67 13.39
CA LEU A 144 -15.98 -7.93 13.10
C LEU A 144 -16.06 -8.72 14.41
N SER A 145 -17.28 -8.90 14.92
CA SER A 145 -17.56 -9.72 16.09
C SER A 145 -17.39 -11.19 15.71
N CYS A 146 -16.15 -11.66 15.70
CA CYS A 146 -15.83 -13.09 15.71
C CYS A 146 -14.80 -13.35 16.81
N SER A 147 -15.29 -13.37 18.05
CA SER A 147 -14.63 -14.01 19.19
C SER A 147 -15.74 -14.57 20.06
N SER A 148 -16.11 -15.83 19.80
CA SER A 148 -16.77 -16.72 20.75
C SER A 148 -15.72 -17.66 21.33
#